data_AF-F8KSX0-F1
#
_entry.id   AF-F8KSX0-F1
#
_cell.length_a   1.000
_cell.length_b   1.000
_cell.length_c   1.000
_cell.angle_alpha   90.00
_cell.angle_beta   90.00
_cell.angle_gamma   90.00
#
_symmetry.space_group_name_H-M   'P 1'
#
loop_
_entity.id
_entity.type
_entity.pdbx_description
1 polymer ?
#
loop_
_entity_poly.entity_id
_entity_poly.type
_entity_poly.pdbx_seq_one_letter_code
_entity_poly.pdbx_strand_id
1 'polypeptide(L)'
;MTSNSTIVAIATTPGQGAIAIVKMSGDQSLPILRKLTHKEHFTPRLATLVGVHDLQGDLLDTCLALYFKAPHSYTGEEVVEIQCHGGIVVTRLILQACLAQGSMLGTSRRV
;
A
#
# COMPACT_ATOMS: atom_id res chain seq x y z
N MET A 1 -6.61 -5.72 -24.62
CA MET A 1 -5.66 -5.36 -23.54
C MET A 1 -6.47 -5.22 -22.28
N THR A 2 -6.54 -6.24 -21.43
CA THR A 2 -7.24 -6.15 -20.15
C THR A 2 -6.48 -5.13 -19.32
N SER A 3 -7.08 -3.97 -19.05
CA SER A 3 -6.55 -2.99 -18.10
C SER A 3 -6.33 -3.70 -16.77
N ASN A 4 -5.07 -3.99 -16.42
CA ASN A 4 -4.77 -4.67 -15.16
C ASN A 4 -4.88 -3.64 -14.04
N SER A 5 -6.11 -3.47 -13.54
CA SER A 5 -6.40 -2.51 -12.48
C SER A 5 -5.53 -2.80 -11.26
N THR A 6 -4.93 -1.76 -10.69
CA THR A 6 -4.16 -1.89 -9.45
C THR A 6 -5.09 -2.34 -8.32
N ILE A 7 -4.75 -3.44 -7.66
CA ILE A 7 -5.53 -4.00 -6.56
C ILE A 7 -4.86 -3.74 -5.21
N VAL A 8 -5.66 -3.65 -4.15
CA VAL A 8 -5.20 -3.48 -2.77
C VAL A 8 -5.90 -4.45 -1.82
N ALA A 9 -5.17 -4.98 -0.83
CA ALA A 9 -5.73 -5.79 0.24
C ALA A 9 -4.87 -5.72 1.51
N ILE A 10 -5.48 -6.11 2.64
CA ILE A 10 -4.75 -6.38 3.88
C ILE A 10 -4.10 -7.76 3.73
N ALA A 11 -2.76 -7.81 3.79
CA ALA A 11 -1.96 -9.01 3.57
C ALA A 11 -1.68 -9.80 4.85
N THR A 12 -1.83 -9.18 6.02
CA THR A 12 -1.72 -9.83 7.33
C THR A 12 -3.05 -10.42 7.79
N THR A 13 -2.99 -11.37 8.74
CA THR A 13 -4.19 -11.93 9.37
C THR A 13 -5.06 -10.81 9.97
N PRO A 14 -6.39 -10.84 9.77
CA PRO A 14 -7.28 -9.87 10.41
C PRO A 14 -7.22 -9.97 11.93
N GLY A 15 -7.12 -8.83 12.62
CA GLY A 15 -7.07 -8.77 14.06
C GLY A 15 -6.16 -7.66 14.55
N GLN A 16 -5.86 -7.69 15.86
CA GLN A 16 -4.91 -6.78 16.47
C GLN A 16 -3.52 -7.42 16.49
N GLY A 17 -2.51 -6.67 16.09
CA GLY A 17 -1.11 -7.06 16.14
C GLY A 17 -0.20 -5.85 16.30
N ALA A 18 1.11 -6.08 16.40
CA ALA A 18 2.07 -4.98 16.41
C ALA A 18 2.10 -4.26 15.05
N ILE A 19 2.04 -5.04 13.96
CA ILE A 19 2.15 -4.56 12.58
C ILE A 19 1.04 -5.17 11.72
N ALA A 20 0.49 -4.39 10.80
CA ALA A 20 -0.35 -4.85 9.71
C ALA A 20 0.20 -4.39 8.36
N ILE A 21 -0.02 -5.18 7.31
CA ILE A 21 0.47 -4.87 5.96
C ILE A 21 -0.71 -4.63 5.04
N VAL A 22 -0.78 -3.44 4.44
CA VAL A 22 -1.65 -3.12 3.30
C VAL A 22 -0.79 -3.20 2.05
N LYS A 23 -1.13 -4.09 1.11
CA LYS A 23 -0.34 -4.36 -0.09
C LYS A 23 -1.11 -3.98 -1.35
N MET A 24 -0.43 -3.34 -2.29
CA MET A 24 -0.93 -3.01 -3.62
C MET A 24 -0.11 -3.73 -4.71
N SER A 25 -0.77 -4.21 -5.76
CA SER A 25 -0.14 -4.76 -6.98
C SER A 25 -0.79 -4.16 -8.22
N GLY A 26 0.04 -3.69 -9.15
CA GLY A 26 -0.37 -3.10 -10.42
C GLY A 26 0.35 -1.78 -10.71
N ASP A 27 0.22 -1.30 -11.94
CA ASP A 27 0.93 -0.14 -12.51
C ASP A 27 0.76 1.19 -11.74
N GLN A 28 -0.34 1.37 -11.01
CA GLN A 28 -0.62 2.54 -10.18
C GLN A 28 -0.10 2.40 -8.73
N SER A 29 0.48 1.27 -8.33
CA SER A 29 0.93 1.04 -6.95
C SER A 29 1.90 2.10 -6.45
N LEU A 30 2.97 2.38 -7.21
CA LEU A 30 3.94 3.42 -6.85
C LEU A 30 3.34 4.84 -6.94
N PRO A 31 2.63 5.23 -8.01
CA PRO A 31 1.92 6.51 -8.06
C PRO A 31 0.99 6.75 -6.85
N ILE A 32 0.21 5.76 -6.45
CA ILE A 32 -0.68 5.85 -5.28
C ILE A 32 0.14 6.04 -4.00
N LEU A 33 1.21 5.26 -3.81
CA LEU A 33 2.09 5.42 -2.64
C LEU A 33 2.66 6.84 -2.54
N ARG A 34 3.12 7.42 -3.65
CA ARG A 34 3.68 8.78 -3.67
C ARG A 34 2.63 9.81 -3.21
N LYS A 35 1.39 9.70 -3.71
CA LYS A 35 0.29 10.58 -3.29
C LYS A 35 0.00 10.46 -1.80
N LEU A 36 -0.12 9.24 -1.28
CA LEU A 36 -0.43 9.02 0.14
C LEU A 36 0.69 9.48 1.08
N THR A 37 1.94 9.45 0.62
CA THR A 37 3.12 9.74 1.46
C THR A 37 3.73 11.11 1.22
N HIS A 38 3.27 11.84 0.21
CA HIS A 38 3.89 13.06 -0.31
C HIS A 38 5.39 12.91 -0.62
N LYS A 39 5.85 11.69 -0.90
CA LYS A 39 7.24 11.36 -1.18
C LYS A 39 7.40 10.91 -2.63
N GLU A 40 8.24 11.61 -3.39
CA GLU A 40 8.42 11.32 -4.82
C GLU A 40 9.31 10.09 -5.11
N HIS A 41 10.36 9.89 -4.31
CA HIS A 41 11.39 8.90 -4.62
C HIS A 41 11.36 7.73 -3.64
N PHE A 42 11.25 6.51 -4.18
CA PHE A 42 11.40 5.26 -3.44
C PHE A 42 12.44 4.38 -4.12
N THR A 43 13.44 3.94 -3.35
CA THR A 43 14.41 2.96 -3.81
C THR A 43 13.77 1.56 -3.71
N PRO A 44 13.76 0.75 -4.78
CA PRO A 44 13.22 -0.60 -4.70
C PRO A 44 13.89 -1.42 -3.59
N ARG A 45 13.10 -2.16 -2.81
CA ARG A 45 13.54 -3.01 -1.69
C ARG A 45 14.24 -2.28 -0.53
N LEU A 46 14.08 -0.97 -0.43
CA LEU A 46 14.55 -0.20 0.72
C LEU A 46 13.35 0.19 1.60
N ALA A 47 13.35 -0.29 2.84
CA ALA A 47 12.37 0.13 3.83
C ALA A 47 12.53 1.63 4.09
N THR A 48 11.43 2.37 3.95
CA THR A 48 11.41 3.83 4.02
C THR A 48 10.36 4.28 5.03
N LEU A 49 10.77 5.05 6.04
CA LEU A 49 9.85 5.66 7.00
C LEU A 49 9.04 6.78 6.30
N VAL A 50 7.71 6.72 6.41
CA VAL A 50 6.79 7.66 5.77
C VAL A 50 5.61 7.98 6.68
N GLY A 51 5.05 9.19 6.55
CA GLY A 51 3.68 9.46 7.00
C GLY A 51 2.69 9.09 5.91
N VAL A 52 1.62 8.40 6.24
CA VAL A 52 0.53 8.07 5.31
C VAL A 52 -0.65 8.98 5.60
N HIS A 53 -1.17 9.65 4.59
CA HIS A 53 -2.24 10.63 4.70
C HIS A 53 -3.47 10.21 3.91
N ASP A 54 -4.64 10.71 4.28
CA ASP A 54 -5.86 10.56 3.49
C ASP A 54 -5.97 11.63 2.39
N LEU A 55 -7.15 11.70 1.73
CA LEU A 55 -7.43 12.70 0.68
C LEU A 55 -7.59 14.13 1.21
N GLN A 56 -7.85 14.30 2.51
CA GLN A 56 -7.94 15.60 3.16
C GLN A 56 -6.55 16.11 3.57
N GLY A 57 -5.54 15.24 3.58
CA GLY A 57 -4.18 15.52 4.01
C GLY A 57 -3.94 15.22 5.49
N ASP A 58 -4.91 14.59 6.17
CA ASP A 58 -4.77 14.22 7.58
C ASP A 58 -3.87 13.00 7.71
N LEU A 59 -2.95 13.05 8.68
CA LEU A 59 -2.03 11.94 8.97
C LEU A 59 -2.81 10.76 9.57
N LEU A 60 -2.80 9.63 8.87
CA LEU A 60 -3.39 8.38 9.33
C LEU A 60 -2.44 7.59 10.23
N ASP A 61 -1.17 7.47 9.81
CA ASP A 61 -0.14 6.72 10.55
C ASP A 61 1.28 7.07 10.08
N THR A 62 2.27 6.77 10.92
CA THR A 62 3.68 6.70 10.55
C THR A 62 4.06 5.25 10.28
N CYS A 63 4.42 4.94 9.04
CA CYS A 63 4.58 3.58 8.52
C CYS A 63 5.98 3.34 7.96
N LEU A 64 6.32 2.06 7.75
CA LEU A 64 7.34 1.67 6.79
C LEU A 64 6.69 1.37 5.44
N ALA A 65 7.23 1.94 4.37
CA ALA A 65 6.86 1.60 3.01
C ALA A 65 7.99 0.83 2.31
N LEU A 66 7.63 -0.23 1.59
CA LEU A 66 8.52 -0.95 0.67
C LEU A 66 7.94 -0.90 -0.74
N TYR A 67 8.80 -0.63 -1.71
CA TYR A 67 8.47 -0.67 -3.12
C TYR A 67 9.23 -1.79 -3.81
N PHE A 68 8.54 -2.60 -4.60
CA PHE A 68 9.09 -3.65 -5.45
C PHE A 68 8.79 -3.31 -6.90
N LYS A 69 9.85 -2.96 -7.63
CA LYS A 69 9.79 -2.66 -9.06
C LYS A 69 9.58 -3.94 -9.87
N ALA A 70 8.70 -3.92 -10.85
CA ALA A 70 8.52 -4.98 -11.83
C ALA A 70 9.83 -5.24 -12.63
N PRO A 71 10.09 -6.47 -13.07
CA PRO A 71 9.34 -7.70 -12.83
C PRO A 71 9.73 -8.39 -11.50
N HIS A 72 10.47 -7.70 -10.64
CA HIS A 72 11.07 -8.29 -9.45
C HIS A 72 10.17 -8.11 -8.24
N SER A 73 8.97 -8.69 -8.27
CA SER A 73 8.00 -8.70 -7.17
C SER A 73 7.32 -10.07 -7.07
N TYR A 74 6.46 -10.26 -6.08
CA TYR A 74 5.70 -11.52 -5.93
C TYR A 74 4.76 -11.79 -7.12
N THR A 75 4.08 -10.75 -7.61
CA THR A 75 3.13 -10.83 -8.72
C THR A 75 3.78 -10.63 -10.10
N GLY A 76 5.04 -10.18 -10.13
CA GLY A 76 5.71 -9.73 -11.35
C GLY A 76 5.34 -8.30 -11.77
N GLU A 77 4.45 -7.64 -11.03
CA GLU A 77 4.03 -6.26 -11.26
C GLU A 77 4.75 -5.26 -10.35
N GLU A 78 4.44 -3.98 -10.50
CA GLU A 78 4.79 -2.96 -9.50
C GLU A 78 4.02 -3.28 -8.21
N VAL A 79 4.74 -3.51 -7.10
CA VAL A 79 4.13 -3.85 -5.80
C VAL A 79 4.59 -2.86 -4.74
N VAL A 80 3.66 -2.48 -3.88
CA VAL A 80 3.93 -1.64 -2.70
C VAL A 80 3.39 -2.33 -1.45
N GLU A 81 4.17 -2.29 -0.38
CA GLU A 81 3.75 -2.67 0.96
C GLU A 81 3.77 -1.45 1.88
N ILE A 82 2.65 -1.18 2.55
CA ILE A 82 2.55 -0.22 3.65
C ILE A 82 2.43 -1.03 4.94
N GLN A 83 3.49 -1.02 5.74
CA GLN A 83 3.57 -1.67 7.03
C GLN A 83 3.27 -0.64 8.13
N CYS A 84 2.05 -0.72 8.65
CA CYS A 84 1.47 0.22 9.62
C CYS A 84 1.33 -0.44 11.00
N HIS A 85 0.96 0.34 12.01
CA HIS A 85 0.60 -0.23 13.31
C HIS A 85 -0.57 -1.22 13.14
N GLY A 86 -0.50 -2.36 13.80
CA GLY A 86 -1.48 -3.45 13.64
C GLY A 86 -2.83 -3.22 14.32
N GLY A 87 -3.25 -1.96 14.46
CA GLY A 87 -4.59 -1.60 14.90
C GLY A 87 -5.60 -1.77 13.76
N ILE A 88 -6.75 -2.40 14.05
CA ILE A 88 -7.80 -2.68 13.06
C ILE A 88 -8.29 -1.38 12.39
N VAL A 89 -8.43 -0.31 13.15
CA VAL A 89 -8.93 0.98 12.67
C VAL A 89 -7.94 1.59 11.66
N VAL A 90 -6.68 1.79 12.05
CA VAL A 90 -5.68 2.42 11.19
C VAL A 90 -5.40 1.60 9.93
N THR A 91 -5.35 0.27 10.04
CA THR A 91 -5.19 -0.63 8.88
C THR A 91 -6.33 -0.44 7.88
N ARG A 92 -7.58 -0.33 8.36
CA ARG A 92 -8.75 -0.09 7.50
C ARG A 92 -8.73 1.32 6.89
N LEU A 93 -8.33 2.34 7.63
CA LEU A 93 -8.22 3.71 7.10
C LEU A 93 -7.19 3.77 5.96
N ILE A 94 -6.03 3.14 6.11
CA ILE A 94 -5.02 3.07 5.05
C ILE A 94 -5.55 2.31 3.83
N LEU A 95 -6.25 1.19 4.02
CA LEU A 95 -6.92 0.47 2.93
C LEU A 95 -7.90 1.39 2.17
N GLN A 96 -8.74 2.14 2.89
CA GLN A 96 -9.69 3.07 2.28
C GLN A 96 -8.98 4.21 1.54
N ALA A 97 -7.88 4.74 2.08
CA ALA A 97 -7.07 5.76 1.42
C ALA A 97 -6.50 5.26 0.08
N CYS A 98 -6.03 4.00 0.03
CA CYS A 98 -5.61 3.37 -1.23
C CYS A 98 -6.77 3.25 -2.23
N LEU A 99 -7.95 2.82 -1.80
CA LEU A 99 -9.14 2.68 -2.65
C LEU A 99 -9.59 4.03 -3.21
N ALA A 100 -9.55 5.08 -2.38
CA ALA A 100 -9.93 6.44 -2.76
C ALA A 100 -9.00 7.05 -3.83
N GLN A 101 -7.78 6.50 -4.00
CA GLN A 101 -6.83 6.90 -5.03
C GLN A 101 -6.98 6.11 -6.36
N GLY A 102 -8.00 5.26 -6.48
CA GLY A 102 -8.34 4.55 -7.71
C GLY A 102 -7.88 3.08 -7.77
N SER A 103 -7.35 2.53 -6.68
CA SER A 103 -7.16 1.07 -6.58
C SER A 103 -8.49 0.34 -6.36
N MET A 104 -8.52 -0.95 -6.68
CA MET A 104 -9.67 -1.82 -6.47
C MET A 104 -9.41 -2.82 -5.33
N LEU A 105 -10.46 -3.22 -4.62
CA LEU A 105 -10.31 -4.24 -3.59
C LEU A 105 -9.93 -5.59 -4.20
N GLY A 106 -8.81 -6.17 -3.73
CA GLY A 106 -8.31 -7.48 -4.13
C GLY A 106 -8.46 -8.53 -3.03
N THR A 107 -7.88 -9.70 -3.27
CA THR A 107 -7.69 -10.72 -2.22
C THR A 107 -6.22 -10.75 -1.81
N SER A 108 -5.93 -11.12 -0.55
CA SER A 108 -4.55 -11.17 -0.04
C SER A 108 -3.62 -12.09 -0.84
N ARG A 109 -4.16 -13.04 -1.61
CA ARG A 109 -3.40 -13.93 -2.50
C ARG A 109 -2.99 -13.30 -3.83
N ARG A 110 -3.60 -12.18 -4.21
CA ARG A 110 -3.38 -11.51 -5.50
C ARG A 110 -2.59 -10.20 -5.39
N VAL A 111 -2.38 -9.70 -4.17
CA VAL A 111 -1.50 -8.55 -3.90
C VAL A 111 -0.10 -9.01 -3.58
#